data_AF-A0A0B8PF67-F1
#
_entry.id   AF-A0A0B8PF67-F1
#
_cell.length_a   1.000
_cell.length_b   1.000
_cell.length_c   1.000
_cell.angle_alpha   90.00
_cell.angle_beta   90.00
_cell.angle_gamma   90.00
#
_symmetry.space_group_name_H-M   'P 1'
#
loop_
_entity.id
_entity.type
_entity.pdbx_description
1 polymer ?
#
loop_
_entity_poly.entity_id
_entity_poly.type
_entity_poly.pdbx_seq_one_letter_code
_entity_poly.pdbx_strand_id
1 'polypeptide(L)'
;MYVDNASGSWLPSFGSLIGTQGEGADHSLESDFFFQVVFVATAMSVVSGAVAERMKLWAFLIFTVVLTGFIYPMEGYWTWGGGFLSEAGFSDFAGSGIVHMAGAAAALSGVILLGARKGKYGKNGSVNPIPGSNMPLATLGTFILWFGWFGFNGGSQLMVSDFENATAVGQIFLNTNAAAAAGAIAALLVCKTTWGKADLTMILNGALAGLVAITADPLSPSPLAALSIGAVAGAIVVFSIVGFDKIKIDDPVGAISVHGVCGFFGLMVVPLNNADATFGAQLLGAAVIFGWVFLASLAVWGVLKATMGIRVTEEEEIEGMDIHDCGIGAYPEFMTVK
;
A
#
# COMPACT_ATOMS: atom_id res chain seq x y z
N MET A 1 -5.16 15.47 9.88
CA MET A 1 -4.75 14.56 11.00
C MET A 1 -3.57 15.13 11.81
N TYR A 2 -2.82 16.09 11.26
CA TYR A 2 -1.56 16.59 11.84
C TYR A 2 -1.65 18.09 12.16
N VAL A 3 -2.46 18.44 13.14
CA VAL A 3 -2.67 19.83 13.58
C VAL A 3 -2.00 20.10 14.92
N ASP A 4 -1.66 21.37 15.14
CA ASP A 4 -1.09 21.86 16.41
C ASP A 4 0.19 21.15 16.85
N ASN A 5 0.95 20.60 15.90
CA ASN A 5 2.18 19.88 16.18
C ASN A 5 3.37 20.83 16.41
N ALA A 6 4.26 20.46 17.32
CA ALA A 6 5.57 21.10 17.42
C ALA A 6 6.42 20.71 16.19
N SER A 7 7.10 21.67 15.57
CA SER A 7 8.04 21.41 14.47
C SER A 7 9.17 20.48 14.93
N GLY A 8 9.52 19.50 14.10
CA GLY A 8 10.68 18.63 14.33
C GLY A 8 10.54 17.64 15.49
N SER A 9 9.38 17.56 16.14
CA SER A 9 9.14 16.61 17.23
C SER A 9 8.99 15.17 16.71
N TRP A 10 9.19 14.23 17.63
CA TRP A 10 9.01 12.80 17.41
C TRP A 10 7.61 12.32 17.76
N LEU A 11 6.88 13.07 18.59
CA LEU A 11 5.50 12.76 18.99
C LEU A 11 4.54 13.80 18.43
N PRO A 12 3.39 13.38 17.88
CA PRO A 12 2.34 14.30 17.48
C PRO A 12 1.72 14.94 18.73
N SER A 13 1.10 16.10 18.53
CA SER A 13 0.20 16.69 19.50
C SER A 13 -1.02 15.78 19.67
N PHE A 14 -1.29 15.37 20.90
CA PHE A 14 -2.53 14.67 21.25
C PHE A 14 -3.67 15.68 21.46
N GLY A 15 -3.86 16.59 20.49
CA GLY A 15 -4.93 17.60 20.48
C GLY A 15 -6.33 16.98 20.44
N SER A 16 -7.37 17.81 20.43
CA SER A 16 -8.74 17.33 20.24
C SER A 16 -8.86 16.53 18.93
N LEU A 17 -9.79 15.57 18.85
CA LEU A 17 -9.93 14.57 17.77
C LEU A 17 -9.61 15.05 16.33
N ILE A 18 -9.99 16.29 15.99
CA ILE A 18 -9.73 16.93 14.68
C ILE A 18 -8.90 18.22 14.81
N GLY A 19 -8.72 18.77 16.02
CA GLY A 19 -8.07 20.07 16.29
C GLY A 19 -8.94 21.28 15.95
N THR A 20 -8.30 22.44 15.76
CA THR A 20 -8.94 23.70 15.35
C THR A 20 -8.32 24.25 14.07
N GLN A 21 -9.16 24.82 13.19
CA GLN A 21 -8.68 25.44 11.96
C GLN A 21 -7.69 26.57 12.27
N GLY A 22 -6.49 26.50 11.69
CA GLY A 22 -5.50 27.57 11.77
C GLY A 22 -5.94 28.82 11.02
N GLU A 23 -5.59 30.00 11.56
CA GLU A 23 -5.81 31.27 10.88
C GLU A 23 -4.98 31.34 9.59
N GLY A 24 -5.64 31.64 8.45
CA GLY A 24 -4.98 31.73 7.15
C GLY A 24 -4.64 30.40 6.47
N ALA A 25 -5.23 29.29 6.91
CA ALA A 25 -5.07 28.00 6.24
C ALA A 25 -5.53 28.04 4.76
N ASP A 26 -4.79 27.34 3.93
CA ASP A 26 -4.97 27.19 2.49
C ASP A 26 -6.12 26.24 2.11
N HIS A 27 -6.46 25.28 2.97
CA HIS A 27 -7.62 24.40 2.83
C HIS A 27 -8.34 24.11 4.16
N SER A 28 -9.57 23.57 4.05
CA SER A 28 -10.40 23.19 5.21
C SER A 28 -9.80 22.01 5.97
N LEU A 29 -9.80 22.14 7.29
CA LEU A 29 -9.34 21.13 8.23
C LEU A 29 -10.18 19.85 8.17
N GLU A 30 -11.50 19.97 8.02
CA GLU A 30 -12.39 18.81 7.90
C GLU A 30 -12.13 18.03 6.62
N SER A 31 -11.88 18.75 5.52
CA SER A 31 -11.48 18.15 4.24
C SER A 31 -10.12 17.45 4.36
N ASP A 32 -9.12 18.10 4.97
CA ASP A 32 -7.82 17.47 5.24
C ASP A 32 -7.98 16.21 6.09
N PHE A 33 -8.71 16.31 7.20
CA PHE A 33 -8.93 15.18 8.09
C PHE A 33 -9.54 13.98 7.36
N PHE A 34 -10.62 14.20 6.60
CA PHE A 34 -11.26 13.12 5.86
C PHE A 34 -10.36 12.56 4.75
N PHE A 35 -9.60 13.42 4.07
CA PHE A 35 -8.62 13.00 3.07
C PHE A 35 -7.54 12.10 3.69
N GLN A 36 -7.03 12.46 4.87
CA GLN A 36 -6.08 11.62 5.61
C GLN A 36 -6.72 10.32 6.15
N VAL A 37 -8.00 10.32 6.53
CA VAL A 37 -8.73 9.11 6.95
C VAL A 37 -8.75 8.06 5.84
N VAL A 38 -8.99 8.47 4.59
CA VAL A 38 -9.02 7.50 3.48
C VAL A 38 -7.61 7.02 3.11
N PHE A 39 -6.55 7.77 3.39
CA PHE A 39 -5.16 7.34 3.21
C PHE A 39 -4.76 6.24 4.21
N VAL A 40 -5.06 6.45 5.50
CA VAL A 40 -4.81 5.41 6.51
C VAL A 40 -5.67 4.16 6.27
N ALA A 41 -6.89 4.33 5.77
CA ALA A 41 -7.73 3.21 5.35
C ALA A 41 -7.10 2.42 4.20
N THR A 42 -6.47 3.09 3.23
CA THR A 42 -5.69 2.45 2.16
C THR A 42 -4.51 1.65 2.73
N ALA A 43 -3.71 2.22 3.64
CA ALA A 43 -2.61 1.51 4.28
C ALA A 43 -3.08 0.23 5.01
N MET A 44 -4.20 0.30 5.73
CA MET A 44 -4.81 -0.88 6.36
C MET A 44 -5.32 -1.91 5.34
N SER A 45 -5.88 -1.45 4.21
CA SER A 45 -6.35 -2.34 3.15
C SER A 45 -5.22 -3.09 2.45
N VAL A 46 -3.96 -2.61 2.49
CA VAL A 46 -2.80 -3.38 2.03
C VAL A 46 -2.61 -4.63 2.90
N VAL A 47 -2.79 -4.49 4.22
CA VAL A 47 -2.67 -5.59 5.17
C VAL A 47 -3.74 -6.65 4.92
N SER A 48 -4.99 -6.26 4.67
CA SER A 48 -6.11 -7.19 4.45
C SER A 48 -5.83 -8.16 3.30
N GLY A 49 -5.34 -7.66 2.16
CA GLY A 49 -4.99 -8.49 1.00
C GLY A 49 -3.85 -9.46 1.27
N ALA A 50 -2.80 -8.99 1.97
CA ALA A 50 -1.66 -9.84 2.33
C ALA A 50 -2.03 -10.92 3.35
N VAL A 51 -3.09 -10.71 4.14
CA VAL A 51 -3.49 -11.63 5.20
C VAL A 51 -4.73 -12.49 4.93
N ALA A 52 -5.34 -12.34 3.75
CA ALA A 52 -6.58 -13.03 3.38
C ALA A 52 -6.52 -14.56 3.50
N GLU A 53 -7.70 -15.19 3.58
CA GLU A 53 -7.96 -16.65 3.64
C GLU A 53 -7.66 -17.36 4.97
N ARG A 54 -6.69 -16.88 5.77
CA ARG A 54 -6.27 -17.56 7.02
C ARG A 54 -6.18 -16.69 8.27
N MET A 55 -6.53 -15.41 8.15
CA MET A 55 -6.52 -14.47 9.26
C MET A 55 -7.82 -14.58 10.07
N LYS A 56 -7.71 -14.56 11.40
CA LYS A 56 -8.86 -14.48 12.29
C LYS A 56 -9.45 -13.07 12.31
N LEU A 57 -10.74 -12.93 11.98
CA LEU A 57 -11.42 -11.63 11.80
C LEU A 57 -11.25 -10.68 12.98
N TRP A 58 -11.52 -11.13 14.21
CA TRP A 58 -11.43 -10.25 15.39
C TRP A 58 -10.00 -9.79 15.70
N ALA A 59 -9.00 -10.64 15.44
CA ALA A 59 -7.60 -10.23 15.57
C ALA A 59 -7.24 -9.16 14.52
N PHE A 60 -7.74 -9.32 13.29
CA PHE A 60 -7.60 -8.33 12.23
C PHE A 60 -8.25 -7.00 12.59
N LEU A 61 -9.49 -7.00 13.10
CA LEU A 61 -10.20 -5.76 13.49
C LEU A 61 -9.52 -5.03 14.64
N ILE A 62 -9.00 -5.74 15.64
CA ILE A 62 -8.22 -5.11 16.73
C ILE A 62 -6.95 -4.50 16.18
N PHE A 63 -6.22 -5.21 15.31
CA PHE A 63 -5.03 -4.67 14.67
C PHE A 63 -5.36 -3.44 13.82
N THR A 64 -6.49 -3.43 13.09
CA THR A 64 -6.97 -2.27 12.33
C THR A 64 -7.04 -1.03 13.21
N VAL A 65 -7.69 -1.12 14.38
CA VAL A 65 -7.81 0.02 15.30
C VAL A 65 -6.44 0.53 15.75
N VAL A 66 -5.49 -0.37 16.04
CA VAL A 66 -4.16 0.01 16.51
C VAL A 66 -3.30 0.60 15.38
N LEU A 67 -3.33 0.01 14.19
CA LEU A 67 -2.59 0.52 13.04
C LEU A 67 -3.10 1.90 12.65
N THR A 68 -4.42 2.05 12.48
CA THR A 68 -5.00 3.30 11.98
C THR A 68 -5.08 4.39 13.04
N GLY A 69 -5.22 4.04 14.31
CA GLY A 69 -5.31 4.99 15.43
C GLY A 69 -3.96 5.41 16.02
N PHE A 70 -2.89 4.64 15.78
CA PHE A 70 -1.60 4.91 16.43
C PHE A 70 -0.37 4.72 15.54
N ILE A 71 -0.18 3.53 14.96
CA ILE A 71 1.09 3.22 14.26
C ILE A 71 1.28 4.10 13.02
N TYR A 72 0.26 4.17 12.15
CA TYR A 72 0.31 4.95 10.91
C TYR A 72 0.32 6.47 11.17
N PRO A 73 -0.58 7.03 12.01
CA PRO A 73 -0.55 8.47 12.30
C PRO A 73 0.79 8.96 12.86
N MET A 74 1.52 8.12 13.59
CA MET A 74 2.84 8.48 14.12
C MET A 74 3.85 8.78 13.00
N GLU A 75 3.94 7.92 11.98
CA GLU A 75 4.92 8.13 10.91
C GLU A 75 4.47 9.17 9.88
N GLY A 76 3.17 9.27 9.62
CA GLY A 76 2.64 10.36 8.80
C GLY A 76 2.82 11.73 9.46
N TYR A 77 2.87 11.81 10.79
CA TYR A 77 3.25 13.04 11.49
C TYR A 77 4.71 13.44 11.23
N TRP A 78 5.64 12.47 11.22
CA TRP A 78 7.06 12.76 10.99
C TRP A 78 7.34 13.40 9.63
N THR A 79 6.42 13.23 8.69
CA THR A 79 6.48 13.69 7.30
C THR A 79 5.47 14.82 7.08
N TRP A 80 4.22 14.50 6.74
CA TRP A 80 3.15 15.47 6.43
C TRP A 80 2.71 16.33 7.61
N GLY A 81 3.08 15.94 8.84
CA GLY A 81 2.84 16.74 10.03
C GLY A 81 3.95 17.71 10.43
N GLY A 82 5.00 17.85 9.63
CA GLY A 82 6.13 18.76 9.92
C GLY A 82 7.11 18.24 10.99
N GLY A 83 7.15 16.93 11.21
CA GLY A 83 8.14 16.31 12.10
C GLY A 83 9.54 16.19 11.47
N PHE A 84 10.42 15.45 12.15
CA PHE A 84 11.85 15.41 11.82
C PHE A 84 12.19 14.83 10.42
N LEU A 85 11.34 13.98 9.82
CA LEU A 85 11.59 13.49 8.45
C LEU A 85 11.36 14.59 7.43
N SER A 86 10.35 15.44 7.64
CA SER A 86 10.14 16.65 6.84
C SER A 86 11.36 17.57 6.91
N GLU A 87 11.86 17.85 8.12
CA GLU A 87 13.06 18.69 8.33
C GLU A 87 14.33 18.07 7.72
N ALA A 88 14.41 16.75 7.66
CA ALA A 88 15.50 16.03 7.00
C ALA A 88 15.43 16.07 5.46
N GLY A 89 14.38 16.67 4.89
CA GLY A 89 14.16 16.78 3.44
C GLY A 89 13.59 15.52 2.79
N PHE A 90 12.90 14.67 3.57
CA PHE A 90 12.16 13.54 3.00
C PHE A 90 10.94 14.05 2.23
N SER A 91 10.82 13.63 0.97
CA SER A 91 9.72 13.99 0.08
C SER A 91 8.94 12.76 -0.34
N ASP A 92 7.65 12.77 -0.05
CA ASP A 92 6.68 11.76 -0.46
C ASP A 92 5.33 12.45 -0.65
N PHE A 93 4.98 12.72 -1.89
CA PHE A 93 3.89 13.62 -2.26
C PHE A 93 2.52 13.08 -1.85
N ALA A 94 2.22 11.83 -2.22
CA ALA A 94 0.94 11.18 -1.93
C ALA A 94 1.10 9.86 -1.16
N GLY A 95 2.31 9.40 -0.83
CA GLY A 95 2.50 8.29 0.10
C GLY A 95 2.96 6.96 -0.51
N SER A 96 3.96 6.94 -1.38
CA SER A 96 4.65 5.68 -1.73
C SER A 96 5.33 5.04 -0.53
N GLY A 97 5.92 5.87 0.34
CA GLY A 97 6.46 5.49 1.63
C GLY A 97 5.39 5.43 2.70
N ILE A 98 4.73 6.57 2.90
CA ILE A 98 3.83 6.83 4.05
C ILE A 98 2.59 5.94 3.97
N VAL A 99 2.01 5.68 2.79
CA VAL A 99 0.83 4.80 2.66
C VAL A 99 1.22 3.38 2.30
N HIS A 100 1.89 3.24 1.15
CA HIS A 100 2.06 1.93 0.53
C HIS A 100 3.13 1.11 1.23
N MET A 101 4.34 1.64 1.40
CA MET A 101 5.41 0.92 2.08
C MET A 101 5.11 0.72 3.57
N ALA A 102 4.46 1.69 4.25
CA ALA A 102 3.97 1.51 5.62
C ALA A 102 2.97 0.35 5.71
N GLY A 103 1.92 0.35 4.87
CA GLY A 103 0.95 -0.75 4.80
C GLY A 103 1.60 -2.09 4.50
N ALA A 104 2.59 -2.12 3.60
CA ALA A 104 3.36 -3.33 3.28
C ALA A 104 4.27 -3.79 4.42
N ALA A 105 4.87 -2.88 5.19
CA ALA A 105 5.68 -3.20 6.37
C ALA A 105 4.81 -3.82 7.47
N ALA A 106 3.62 -3.26 7.71
CA ALA A 106 2.63 -3.83 8.60
C ALA A 106 2.17 -5.22 8.12
N ALA A 107 1.88 -5.36 6.83
CA ALA A 107 1.50 -6.62 6.20
C ALA A 107 2.59 -7.69 6.35
N LEU A 108 3.84 -7.35 6.04
CA LEU A 108 4.98 -8.25 6.14
C LEU A 108 5.17 -8.77 7.57
N SER A 109 5.06 -7.91 8.58
CA SER A 109 5.14 -8.33 9.98
C SER A 109 4.03 -9.34 10.34
N GLY A 110 2.81 -9.13 9.85
CA GLY A 110 1.68 -10.04 10.04
C GLY A 110 1.88 -11.37 9.33
N VAL A 111 2.30 -11.35 8.06
CA VAL A 111 2.53 -12.57 7.26
C VAL A 111 3.63 -13.45 7.89
N ILE A 112 4.71 -12.85 8.40
CA ILE A 112 5.80 -13.60 9.08
C ILE A 112 5.27 -14.37 10.29
N LEU A 113 4.38 -13.75 11.09
CA LEU A 113 3.83 -14.40 12.29
C LEU A 113 2.69 -15.36 11.98
N LEU A 114 1.90 -15.07 10.94
CA LEU A 114 0.72 -15.84 10.54
C LEU A 114 1.08 -17.10 9.76
N GLY A 115 2.18 -17.05 9.00
CA GLY A 115 2.67 -18.14 8.18
C GLY A 115 1.86 -18.36 6.90
N ALA A 116 2.36 -19.26 6.06
CA ALA A 116 1.77 -19.54 4.76
C ALA A 116 0.42 -20.26 4.84
N ARG A 117 -0.43 -20.07 3.83
CA ARG A 117 -1.63 -20.87 3.61
C ARG A 117 -1.27 -22.34 3.40
N LYS A 118 -2.16 -23.21 3.86
CA LYS A 118 -1.98 -24.66 3.67
C LYS A 118 -1.89 -24.99 2.18
N GLY A 119 -0.98 -25.90 1.85
CA GLY A 119 -0.77 -26.35 0.47
C GLY A 119 0.04 -25.39 -0.42
N LYS A 120 0.22 -24.11 -0.07
CA LYS A 120 0.97 -23.13 -0.88
C LYS A 120 2.43 -23.54 -1.13
N TYR A 121 3.11 -24.08 -0.12
CA TYR A 121 4.51 -24.54 -0.24
C TYR A 121 4.66 -26.03 0.10
N GLY A 122 5.21 -26.80 -0.84
CA GLY A 122 5.44 -28.24 -0.70
C GLY A 122 6.70 -28.59 0.11
N LYS A 123 6.77 -29.85 0.57
CA LYS A 123 7.91 -30.37 1.35
C LYS A 123 9.24 -30.34 0.58
N ASN A 124 9.19 -30.41 -0.75
CA ASN A 124 10.34 -30.32 -1.66
C ASN A 124 10.69 -28.88 -2.07
N GLY A 125 10.04 -27.87 -1.48
CA GLY A 125 10.21 -26.47 -1.87
C GLY A 125 9.42 -26.06 -3.12
N SER A 126 8.50 -26.91 -3.62
CA SER A 126 7.60 -26.50 -4.70
C SER A 126 6.69 -25.35 -4.25
N VAL A 127 6.44 -24.42 -5.15
CA VAL A 127 5.43 -23.36 -4.97
C VAL A 127 4.18 -23.80 -5.72
N ASN A 128 3.10 -24.04 -4.98
CA ASN A 128 1.81 -24.41 -5.55
C ASN A 128 0.95 -23.14 -5.63
N PRO A 129 0.64 -22.63 -6.84
CA PRO A 129 -0.21 -21.46 -6.96
C PRO A 129 -1.61 -21.76 -6.42
N ILE A 130 -2.17 -20.82 -5.65
CA ILE A 130 -3.57 -20.81 -5.23
C ILE A 130 -4.25 -19.77 -6.13
N PRO A 131 -5.00 -20.19 -7.18
CA PRO A 131 -5.56 -19.26 -8.15
C PRO A 131 -6.62 -18.36 -7.55
N GLY A 132 -6.74 -17.13 -8.07
CA GLY A 132 -7.83 -16.23 -7.70
C GLY A 132 -9.19 -16.79 -8.10
N SER A 133 -10.20 -16.58 -7.25
CA SER A 133 -11.55 -17.11 -7.44
C SER A 133 -12.33 -16.42 -8.56
N ASN A 134 -12.03 -15.16 -8.88
CA ASN A 134 -12.77 -14.38 -9.89
C ASN A 134 -11.90 -13.30 -10.56
N MET A 135 -11.33 -13.63 -11.73
CA MET A 135 -10.46 -12.70 -12.48
C MET A 135 -11.17 -11.46 -13.06
N PRO A 136 -12.43 -11.56 -13.55
CA PRO A 136 -13.21 -10.36 -13.88
C PRO A 136 -13.38 -9.39 -12.70
N LEU A 137 -13.68 -9.90 -11.51
CA LEU A 137 -13.82 -9.07 -10.31
C LEU A 137 -12.50 -8.43 -9.90
N ALA A 138 -11.39 -9.15 -9.96
CA ALA A 138 -10.04 -8.59 -9.74
C ALA A 138 -9.70 -7.48 -10.75
N THR A 139 -10.10 -7.66 -12.01
CA THR A 139 -9.93 -6.66 -13.06
C THR A 139 -10.77 -5.41 -12.79
N LEU A 140 -12.04 -5.58 -12.40
CA LEU A 140 -12.92 -4.48 -11.99
C LEU A 140 -12.34 -3.73 -10.78
N GLY A 141 -11.87 -4.45 -9.77
CA GLY A 141 -11.20 -3.86 -8.61
C GLY A 141 -10.00 -3.02 -8.99
N THR A 142 -9.17 -3.49 -9.93
CA THR A 142 -8.03 -2.73 -10.46
C THR A 142 -8.46 -1.44 -11.15
N PHE A 143 -9.55 -1.45 -11.94
CA PHE A 143 -10.07 -0.23 -12.55
C PHE A 143 -10.65 0.75 -11.52
N ILE A 144 -11.30 0.26 -10.47
CA ILE A 144 -11.79 1.11 -9.37
C ILE A 144 -10.60 1.75 -8.65
N LEU A 145 -9.56 0.99 -8.35
CA LEU A 145 -8.34 1.51 -7.73
C LEU A 145 -7.64 2.53 -8.63
N TRP A 146 -7.49 2.26 -9.93
CA TRP A 146 -6.91 3.20 -10.88
C TRP A 146 -7.71 4.50 -10.94
N PHE A 147 -9.04 4.42 -11.06
CA PHE A 147 -9.91 5.59 -11.03
C PHE A 147 -9.75 6.39 -9.73
N GLY A 148 -9.80 5.70 -8.58
CA GLY A 148 -9.60 6.31 -7.27
C GLY A 148 -8.23 6.96 -7.11
N TRP A 149 -7.21 6.44 -7.79
CA TRP A 149 -5.84 6.96 -7.74
C TRP A 149 -5.70 8.37 -8.30
N PHE A 150 -6.58 8.78 -9.20
CA PHE A 150 -6.64 10.18 -9.62
C PHE A 150 -7.02 11.08 -8.43
N GLY A 151 -8.03 10.69 -7.64
CA GLY A 151 -8.36 11.40 -6.40
C GLY A 151 -7.23 11.33 -5.36
N PHE A 152 -6.55 10.19 -5.27
CA PHE A 152 -5.44 9.98 -4.34
C PHE A 152 -4.26 10.91 -4.65
N ASN A 153 -3.73 10.86 -5.87
CA ASN A 153 -2.58 11.68 -6.26
C ASN A 153 -2.98 13.14 -6.50
N GLY A 154 -3.99 13.41 -7.32
CA GLY A 154 -4.35 14.80 -7.64
C GLY A 154 -4.95 15.55 -6.45
N GLY A 155 -5.65 14.86 -5.54
CA GLY A 155 -6.12 15.45 -4.29
C GLY A 155 -4.99 15.84 -3.34
N SER A 156 -3.80 15.22 -3.48
CA SER A 156 -2.61 15.56 -2.68
C SER A 156 -1.97 16.90 -3.09
N GLN A 157 -2.48 17.57 -4.13
CA GLN A 157 -2.21 19.00 -4.35
C GLN A 157 -2.89 19.88 -3.27
N LEU A 158 -3.90 19.35 -2.56
CA LEU A 158 -4.67 19.94 -1.46
C LEU A 158 -5.52 21.17 -1.82
N MET A 159 -5.15 21.93 -2.85
CA MET A 159 -5.87 23.12 -3.27
C MET A 159 -5.88 23.33 -4.79
N VAL A 160 -6.92 24.00 -5.28
CA VAL A 160 -7.02 24.50 -6.66
C VAL A 160 -7.53 25.94 -6.62
N SER A 161 -6.62 26.87 -6.32
CA SER A 161 -6.91 28.31 -6.14
C SER A 161 -6.61 29.18 -7.36
N ASP A 162 -5.77 28.68 -8.27
CA ASP A 162 -5.22 29.46 -9.38
C ASP A 162 -4.82 28.53 -10.55
N PHE A 163 -4.30 29.15 -11.62
CA PHE A 163 -3.90 28.45 -12.83
C PHE A 163 -2.73 27.48 -12.61
N GLU A 164 -1.81 27.81 -11.70
CA GLU A 164 -0.65 26.97 -11.40
C GLU A 164 -1.08 25.68 -10.72
N ASN A 165 -1.89 25.78 -9.65
CA ASN A 165 -2.46 24.64 -8.96
C ASN A 165 -3.35 23.78 -9.88
N ALA A 166 -4.17 24.41 -10.72
CA ALA A 166 -5.00 23.68 -11.70
C ALA A 166 -4.14 22.91 -12.72
N THR A 167 -3.03 23.50 -13.16
CA THR A 167 -2.09 22.86 -14.09
C THR A 167 -1.34 21.71 -13.42
N ALA A 168 -0.94 21.88 -12.15
CA ALA A 168 -0.30 20.83 -11.36
C ALA A 168 -1.19 19.59 -11.24
N VAL A 169 -2.46 19.74 -10.89
CA VAL A 169 -3.42 18.63 -10.83
C VAL A 169 -3.54 17.91 -12.17
N GLY A 170 -3.60 18.66 -13.29
CA GLY A 170 -3.64 18.09 -14.63
C GLY A 170 -2.39 17.25 -14.96
N GLN A 171 -1.20 17.75 -14.60
CA GLN A 171 0.06 17.04 -14.77
C GLN A 171 0.11 15.77 -13.92
N ILE A 172 -0.34 15.84 -12.67
CA ILE A 172 -0.43 14.70 -11.74
C ILE A 172 -1.34 13.61 -12.32
N PHE A 173 -2.51 13.95 -12.86
CA PHE A 173 -3.40 12.98 -13.50
C PHE A 173 -2.75 12.31 -14.70
N LEU A 174 -2.10 13.10 -15.57
CA LEU A 174 -1.40 12.59 -16.75
C LEU A 174 -0.31 11.60 -16.37
N ASN A 175 0.55 11.98 -15.42
CA ASN A 175 1.65 11.15 -14.94
C ASN A 175 1.15 9.88 -14.24
N THR A 176 0.10 9.99 -13.42
CA THR A 176 -0.53 8.85 -12.75
C THR A 176 -1.05 7.84 -13.76
N ASN A 177 -1.77 8.30 -14.79
CA ASN A 177 -2.29 7.42 -15.84
C ASN A 177 -1.17 6.80 -16.69
N ALA A 178 -0.16 7.60 -17.04
CA ALA A 178 0.98 7.14 -17.83
C ALA A 178 1.75 6.02 -17.11
N ALA A 179 2.07 6.21 -15.82
CA ALA A 179 2.78 5.21 -15.03
C ALA A 179 1.99 3.90 -14.91
N ALA A 180 0.68 3.97 -14.65
CA ALA A 180 -0.18 2.80 -14.56
C ALA A 180 -0.23 2.01 -15.88
N ALA A 181 -0.43 2.70 -17.00
CA ALA A 181 -0.47 2.07 -18.32
C ALA A 181 0.87 1.42 -18.69
N ALA A 182 1.98 2.13 -18.46
CA ALA A 182 3.31 1.61 -18.71
C ALA A 182 3.65 0.40 -17.82
N GLY A 183 3.25 0.42 -16.55
CA GLY A 183 3.43 -0.70 -15.63
C GLY A 183 2.68 -1.95 -16.07
N ALA A 184 1.43 -1.81 -16.51
CA ALA A 184 0.64 -2.91 -17.06
C ALA A 184 1.29 -3.53 -18.30
N ILE A 185 1.74 -2.68 -19.24
CA ILE A 185 2.42 -3.12 -20.47
C ILE A 185 3.75 -3.80 -20.14
N ALA A 186 4.55 -3.22 -19.23
CA ALA A 186 5.82 -3.81 -18.84
C ALA A 186 5.64 -5.18 -18.20
N ALA A 187 4.70 -5.34 -17.27
CA ALA A 187 4.39 -6.63 -16.67
C ALA A 187 3.93 -7.67 -17.71
N LEU A 188 3.09 -7.27 -18.68
CA LEU A 188 2.71 -8.12 -19.81
C LEU A 188 3.95 -8.58 -20.59
N LEU A 189 4.84 -7.66 -20.94
CA LEU A 189 6.04 -7.96 -21.72
C LEU A 189 6.99 -8.87 -20.95
N VAL A 190 7.21 -8.62 -19.66
CA VAL A 190 8.03 -9.46 -18.78
C VAL A 190 7.44 -10.88 -18.69
N CYS A 191 6.14 -11.02 -18.47
CA CYS A 191 5.49 -12.34 -18.44
C CYS A 191 5.61 -13.06 -19.79
N LYS A 192 5.35 -12.34 -20.88
CA LYS A 192 5.38 -12.89 -22.24
C LYS A 192 6.78 -13.37 -22.63
N THR A 193 7.82 -12.62 -22.25
CA THR A 193 9.22 -12.96 -22.55
C THR A 193 9.79 -14.02 -21.62
N THR A 194 9.40 -14.04 -20.34
CA THR A 194 9.92 -14.99 -19.34
C THR A 194 9.20 -16.33 -19.38
N TRP A 195 7.87 -16.34 -19.60
CA TRP A 195 7.03 -17.53 -19.50
C TRP A 195 6.28 -17.87 -20.79
N GLY A 196 6.43 -17.08 -21.87
CA GLY A 196 5.79 -17.32 -23.16
C GLY A 196 4.29 -16.98 -23.21
N LYS A 197 3.68 -16.60 -22.08
CA LYS A 197 2.24 -16.33 -21.94
C LYS A 197 2.00 -15.01 -21.20
N ALA A 198 0.85 -14.41 -21.47
CA ALA A 198 0.35 -13.32 -20.64
C ALA A 198 -0.17 -13.90 -19.32
N ASP A 199 0.04 -13.17 -18.23
CA ASP A 199 -0.53 -13.48 -16.92
C ASP A 199 -1.35 -12.27 -16.46
N LEU A 200 -2.66 -12.44 -16.37
CA LEU A 200 -3.55 -11.34 -16.01
C LEU A 200 -3.28 -10.82 -14.60
N THR A 201 -2.99 -11.69 -13.63
CA THR A 201 -2.71 -11.26 -12.24
C THR A 201 -1.48 -10.37 -12.18
N MET A 202 -0.43 -10.71 -12.93
CA MET A 202 0.80 -9.92 -13.01
C MET A 202 0.59 -8.61 -13.76
N ILE A 203 -0.26 -8.58 -14.79
CA ILE A 203 -0.59 -7.34 -15.52
C ILE A 203 -1.35 -6.37 -14.61
N LEU A 204 -2.34 -6.86 -13.86
CA LEU A 204 -3.08 -6.04 -12.90
C LEU A 204 -2.13 -5.49 -11.81
N ASN A 205 -1.27 -6.34 -11.24
CA ASN A 205 -0.23 -5.91 -10.32
C ASN A 205 0.79 -4.96 -10.95
N GLY A 206 1.08 -5.09 -12.24
CA GLY A 206 1.91 -4.15 -12.99
C GLY A 206 1.31 -2.74 -13.07
N ALA A 207 -0.01 -2.66 -13.31
CA ALA A 207 -0.72 -1.38 -13.28
C ALA A 207 -0.66 -0.74 -11.89
N LEU A 208 -0.96 -1.51 -10.84
CA LEU A 208 -0.92 -1.05 -9.46
C LEU A 208 0.51 -0.67 -9.02
N ALA A 209 1.53 -1.41 -9.45
CA ALA A 209 2.93 -1.08 -9.17
C ALA A 209 3.34 0.27 -9.78
N GLY A 210 2.90 0.55 -11.01
CA GLY A 210 3.11 1.86 -11.65
C GLY A 210 2.43 2.98 -10.88
N LEU A 211 1.18 2.78 -10.46
CA LEU A 211 0.43 3.72 -9.62
C LEU A 211 1.13 3.95 -8.27
N VAL A 212 1.53 2.89 -7.57
CA VAL A 212 2.26 3.00 -6.30
C VAL A 212 3.58 3.74 -6.47
N ALA A 213 4.37 3.46 -7.51
CA ALA A 213 5.68 4.08 -7.66
C ALA A 213 5.60 5.58 -7.97
N ILE A 214 4.66 6.01 -8.83
CA ILE A 214 4.49 7.43 -9.19
C ILE A 214 3.88 8.27 -8.06
N THR A 215 3.26 7.63 -7.07
CA THR A 215 2.65 8.29 -5.89
C THR A 215 3.68 9.08 -5.06
N ALA A 216 4.97 8.71 -5.14
CA ALA A 216 6.04 9.37 -4.38
C ALA A 216 6.25 10.82 -4.82
N ASP A 217 6.11 11.07 -6.13
CA ASP A 217 6.20 12.40 -6.72
C ASP A 217 5.56 12.39 -8.12
N PRO A 218 4.23 12.50 -8.22
CA PRO A 218 3.54 12.47 -9.49
C PRO A 218 3.58 13.83 -10.21
N LEU A 219 4.04 14.90 -9.55
CA LEU A 219 4.06 16.25 -10.09
C LEU A 219 5.37 16.55 -10.83
N SER A 220 6.51 16.23 -10.24
CA SER A 220 7.83 16.62 -10.75
C SER A 220 8.26 15.95 -12.06
N PRO A 221 7.97 14.65 -12.31
CA PRO A 221 8.40 13.98 -13.54
C PRO A 221 7.73 14.54 -14.80
N SER A 222 8.47 14.57 -15.91
CA SER A 222 7.84 14.70 -17.24
C SER A 222 6.96 13.47 -17.56
N PRO A 223 6.00 13.56 -18.50
CA PRO A 223 5.18 12.40 -18.88
C PRO A 223 6.00 11.19 -19.36
N LEU A 224 7.14 11.42 -20.04
CA LEU A 224 8.05 10.35 -20.46
C LEU A 224 8.80 9.73 -19.28
N ALA A 225 9.18 10.53 -18.28
CA ALA A 225 9.76 10.02 -17.05
C ALA A 225 8.73 9.20 -16.25
N ALA A 226 7.47 9.65 -16.16
CA ALA A 226 6.39 8.91 -15.53
C ALA A 226 6.12 7.54 -16.20
N LEU A 227 6.10 7.49 -17.54
CA LEU A 227 6.04 6.21 -18.28
C LEU A 227 7.20 5.28 -17.89
N SER A 228 8.41 5.83 -17.78
CA SER A 228 9.61 5.06 -17.47
C SER A 228 9.57 4.51 -16.04
N ILE A 229 9.15 5.33 -15.06
CA ILE A 229 8.93 4.91 -13.67
C ILE A 229 7.91 3.77 -13.62
N GLY A 230 6.77 3.94 -14.30
CA GLY A 230 5.73 2.91 -14.39
C GLY A 230 6.23 1.61 -14.99
N ALA A 231 6.95 1.67 -16.12
CA ALA A 231 7.49 0.50 -16.78
C ALA A 231 8.49 -0.27 -15.89
N VAL A 232 9.37 0.44 -15.19
CA VAL A 232 10.34 -0.20 -14.28
C VAL A 232 9.63 -0.82 -13.09
N ALA A 233 8.66 -0.12 -12.48
CA ALA A 233 7.87 -0.67 -11.38
C ALA A 233 7.08 -1.93 -11.80
N GLY A 234 6.44 -1.89 -12.98
CA GLY A 234 5.72 -3.02 -13.55
C GLY A 234 6.62 -4.22 -13.89
N ALA A 235 7.90 -4.01 -14.20
CA ALA A 235 8.85 -5.10 -14.33
C ALA A 235 9.31 -5.64 -12.97
N ILE A 236 9.63 -4.76 -12.03
CA ILE A 236 10.09 -5.10 -10.67
C ILE A 236 9.06 -5.97 -9.95
N VAL A 237 7.77 -5.62 -10.02
CA VAL A 237 6.73 -6.31 -9.25
C VAL A 237 6.63 -7.79 -9.60
N VAL A 238 6.79 -8.16 -10.88
CA VAL A 238 6.75 -9.56 -11.33
C VAL A 238 7.86 -10.38 -10.67
N PHE A 239 9.09 -9.86 -10.69
CA PHE A 239 10.23 -10.54 -10.08
C PHE A 239 10.17 -10.52 -8.55
N SER A 240 9.63 -9.45 -7.96
CA SER A 240 9.42 -9.33 -6.52
C SER A 240 8.45 -10.41 -6.01
N ILE A 241 7.29 -10.58 -6.66
CA ILE A 241 6.30 -11.60 -6.27
C ILE A 241 6.93 -13.00 -6.30
N VAL A 242 7.64 -13.31 -7.39
CA VAL A 242 8.37 -14.59 -7.51
C VAL A 242 9.46 -14.73 -6.46
N GLY A 243 10.14 -13.64 -6.11
CA GLY A 243 11.16 -13.59 -5.06
C GLY A 243 10.61 -13.93 -3.68
N PHE A 244 9.50 -13.30 -3.30
CA PHE A 244 8.81 -13.59 -2.03
C PHE A 244 8.32 -15.04 -1.96
N ASP A 245 7.79 -15.58 -3.05
CA ASP A 245 7.38 -16.97 -3.12
C ASP A 245 8.56 -17.95 -2.92
N LYS A 246 9.75 -17.62 -3.45
CA LYS A 246 10.97 -18.44 -3.26
C LYS A 246 11.46 -18.46 -1.82
N ILE A 247 11.24 -17.38 -1.06
CA ILE A 247 11.56 -17.31 0.38
C ILE A 247 10.38 -17.70 1.27
N LYS A 248 9.31 -18.24 0.69
CA LYS A 248 8.12 -18.77 1.37
C LYS A 248 7.33 -17.72 2.16
N ILE A 249 7.28 -16.49 1.67
CA ILE A 249 6.39 -15.44 2.17
C ILE A 249 5.11 -15.48 1.33
N ASP A 250 4.05 -16.01 1.92
CA ASP A 250 2.77 -16.17 1.25
C ASP A 250 1.89 -14.94 1.42
N ASP A 251 1.87 -14.14 0.37
CA ASP A 251 1.07 -12.94 0.17
C ASP A 251 0.08 -13.21 -0.98
N PRO A 252 -1.22 -13.42 -0.68
CA PRO A 252 -2.21 -13.88 -1.67
C PRO A 252 -2.36 -13.01 -2.90
N VAL A 253 -2.20 -11.69 -2.74
CA VAL A 253 -2.44 -10.73 -3.82
C VAL A 253 -1.15 -10.07 -4.33
N GLY A 254 -0.01 -10.34 -3.69
CA GLY A 254 1.26 -9.67 -3.98
C GLY A 254 1.34 -8.24 -3.43
N ALA A 255 0.54 -7.92 -2.40
CA ALA A 255 0.47 -6.62 -1.75
C ALA A 255 1.84 -6.10 -1.28
N ILE A 256 2.69 -6.94 -0.67
CA ILE A 256 4.03 -6.58 -0.20
C ILE A 256 4.93 -6.19 -1.38
N SER A 257 4.78 -6.85 -2.53
CA SER A 257 5.55 -6.50 -3.73
C SER A 257 5.06 -5.19 -4.36
N VAL A 258 3.75 -5.08 -4.57
CA VAL A 258 3.12 -3.89 -5.17
C VAL A 258 3.35 -2.65 -4.30
N HIS A 259 3.14 -2.75 -3.00
CA HIS A 259 3.15 -1.60 -2.11
C HIS A 259 4.51 -1.38 -1.44
N GLY A 260 5.18 -2.44 -1.00
CA GLY A 260 6.47 -2.34 -0.31
C GLY A 260 7.63 -2.12 -1.26
N VAL A 261 7.83 -3.05 -2.20
CA VAL A 261 8.98 -2.99 -3.12
C VAL A 261 8.84 -1.86 -4.13
N CYS A 262 7.67 -1.72 -4.77
CA CYS A 262 7.47 -0.63 -5.72
C CYS A 262 7.26 0.74 -5.03
N GLY A 263 6.75 0.77 -3.80
CA GLY A 263 6.72 2.00 -2.99
C GLY A 263 8.13 2.49 -2.63
N PHE A 264 9.00 1.58 -2.18
CA PHE A 264 10.41 1.90 -1.96
C PHE A 264 11.11 2.35 -3.25
N PHE A 265 10.88 1.66 -4.37
CA PHE A 265 11.39 2.09 -5.68
C PHE A 265 10.94 3.51 -6.04
N GLY A 266 9.64 3.82 -5.84
CA GLY A 266 9.08 5.16 -6.04
C GLY A 266 9.84 6.23 -5.25
N LEU A 267 10.07 6.00 -3.95
CA LEU A 267 10.85 6.91 -3.10
C LEU A 267 12.26 7.13 -3.62
N MET A 268 12.92 6.08 -4.12
CA MET A 268 14.31 6.18 -4.60
C MET A 268 14.44 6.93 -5.92
N VAL A 269 13.37 7.07 -6.70
CA VAL A 269 13.40 7.82 -7.97
C VAL A 269 12.94 9.27 -7.84
N VAL A 270 12.45 9.69 -6.66
CA VAL A 270 12.09 11.10 -6.39
C VAL A 270 13.25 12.07 -6.69
N PRO A 271 14.49 11.85 -6.19
CA PRO A 271 15.60 12.79 -6.40
C PRO A 271 16.05 12.91 -7.86
N LEU A 272 15.55 12.06 -8.77
CA LEU A 272 15.84 12.14 -10.21
C LEU A 272 15.03 13.23 -10.92
N ASN A 273 13.90 13.64 -10.34
CA ASN A 273 12.99 14.61 -10.95
C ASN A 273 12.69 15.80 -10.04
N ASN A 274 13.00 15.70 -8.74
CA ASN A 274 12.80 16.74 -7.74
C ASN A 274 14.14 17.16 -7.13
N ALA A 275 14.54 18.40 -7.40
CA ALA A 275 15.83 18.94 -6.98
C ALA A 275 15.91 19.21 -5.46
N ASP A 276 14.77 19.32 -4.78
CA ASP A 276 14.72 19.57 -3.33
C ASP A 276 14.85 18.26 -2.53
N ALA A 277 14.65 17.11 -3.17
CA ALA A 277 14.81 15.80 -2.56
C ALA A 277 16.23 15.25 -2.74
N THR A 278 16.74 14.54 -1.73
CA THR A 278 18.05 13.87 -1.80
C THR A 278 17.92 12.37 -1.56
N PHE A 279 18.78 11.57 -2.19
CA PHE A 279 18.80 10.11 -1.95
C PHE A 279 19.01 9.77 -0.46
N GLY A 280 19.81 10.55 0.26
CA GLY A 280 20.05 10.36 1.69
C GLY A 280 18.77 10.54 2.52
N ALA A 281 18.02 11.62 2.25
CA ALA A 281 16.75 11.87 2.94
C ALA A 281 15.70 10.80 2.59
N GLN A 282 15.59 10.41 1.31
CA GLN A 282 14.68 9.34 0.88
C GLN A 282 15.00 8.01 1.56
N LEU A 283 16.28 7.63 1.66
CA LEU A 283 16.70 6.41 2.34
C LEU A 283 16.45 6.47 3.85
N LEU A 284 16.70 7.61 4.48
CA LEU A 284 16.40 7.82 5.89
C LEU A 284 14.90 7.66 6.16
N GLY A 285 14.04 8.37 5.42
CA GLY A 285 12.60 8.26 5.58
C GLY A 285 12.10 6.85 5.31
N ALA A 286 12.59 6.19 4.25
CA ALA A 286 12.23 4.80 3.97
C ALA A 286 12.61 3.84 5.10
N ALA A 287 13.83 3.95 5.63
CA ALA A 287 14.30 3.10 6.72
C ALA A 287 13.52 3.35 8.02
N VAL A 288 13.19 4.60 8.33
CA VAL A 288 12.46 4.97 9.54
C VAL A 288 11.00 4.55 9.46
N ILE A 289 10.30 4.84 8.36
CA ILE A 289 8.90 4.42 8.14
C ILE A 289 8.81 2.89 8.19
N PHE A 290 9.63 2.19 7.41
CA PHE A 290 9.63 0.73 7.40
C PHE A 290 9.95 0.17 8.80
N GLY A 291 11.01 0.67 9.44
CA GLY A 291 11.46 0.18 10.74
C GLY A 291 10.40 0.38 11.83
N TRP A 292 9.82 1.57 11.92
CA TRP A 292 8.75 1.86 12.88
C TRP A 292 7.53 0.98 12.65
N VAL A 293 6.97 1.02 11.44
CA VAL A 293 5.70 0.33 11.15
C VAL A 293 5.87 -1.18 11.24
N PHE A 294 6.98 -1.73 10.75
CA PHE A 294 7.28 -3.15 10.87
C PHE A 294 7.42 -3.59 12.33
N LEU A 295 8.25 -2.91 13.13
CA LEU A 295 8.53 -3.34 14.51
C LEU A 295 7.32 -3.15 15.43
N ALA A 296 6.60 -2.01 15.30
CA ALA A 296 5.39 -1.77 16.07
C ALA A 296 4.28 -2.78 15.69
N SER A 297 4.08 -3.03 14.40
CA SER A 297 3.11 -4.02 13.94
C SER A 297 3.47 -5.44 14.37
N LEU A 298 4.76 -5.81 14.31
CA LEU A 298 5.26 -7.10 14.78
C LEU A 298 4.97 -7.30 16.26
N ALA A 299 5.14 -6.26 17.08
CA ALA A 299 4.82 -6.32 18.51
C ALA A 299 3.32 -6.54 18.73
N VAL A 300 2.45 -5.78 18.04
CA VAL A 300 0.99 -5.91 18.16
C VAL A 300 0.53 -7.29 17.70
N TRP A 301 0.97 -7.75 16.53
CA TRP A 301 0.67 -9.10 16.04
C TRP A 301 1.19 -10.18 16.98
N GLY A 302 2.38 -9.99 17.57
CA GLY A 302 2.94 -10.89 18.57
C GLY A 302 2.06 -11.02 19.81
N VAL A 303 1.56 -9.89 20.33
CA VAL A 303 0.62 -9.86 21.45
C VAL A 303 -0.69 -10.56 21.09
N LEU A 304 -1.30 -10.22 19.95
CA LEU A 304 -2.54 -10.86 19.48
C LEU A 304 -2.37 -12.37 19.30
N LYS A 305 -1.23 -12.80 18.75
CA LYS A 305 -0.89 -14.21 18.58
C LYS A 305 -0.77 -14.93 19.92
N ALA A 306 -0.19 -14.29 20.93
CA ALA A 306 -0.01 -14.87 22.26
C ALA A 306 -1.30 -14.91 23.09
N THR A 307 -2.26 -14.00 22.85
CA THR A 307 -3.48 -13.88 23.66
C THR A 307 -4.70 -14.57 23.06
N MET A 308 -5.03 -14.28 21.80
CA MET A 308 -6.27 -14.76 21.15
C MET A 308 -6.04 -15.62 19.91
N GLY A 309 -4.79 -15.70 19.44
CA GLY A 309 -4.41 -16.30 18.17
C GLY A 309 -4.75 -15.41 16.97
N ILE A 310 -3.93 -15.46 15.93
CA ILE A 310 -4.13 -14.68 14.70
C ILE A 310 -4.50 -15.54 13.48
N ARG A 311 -4.35 -16.86 13.58
CA ARG A 311 -4.72 -17.82 12.54
C ARG A 311 -5.97 -18.57 12.95
N VAL A 312 -6.82 -18.84 11.98
CA VAL A 312 -7.94 -19.78 12.10
C VAL A 312 -7.42 -21.22 12.15
N THR A 313 -8.28 -22.15 12.54
CA THR A 313 -7.96 -23.58 12.52
C THR A 313 -7.81 -24.11 11.09
N GLU A 314 -7.16 -25.27 10.93
CA GLU A 314 -6.98 -25.90 9.62
C GLU A 314 -8.31 -26.28 8.97
N GLU A 315 -9.31 -26.65 9.77
CA GLU A 315 -10.67 -26.95 9.29
C GLU A 315 -11.34 -25.67 8.77
N GLU A 316 -11.32 -24.58 9.55
CA GLU A 316 -11.86 -23.28 9.15
C GLU A 316 -11.21 -22.71 7.87
N GLU A 317 -9.88 -22.88 7.73
CA GLU A 317 -9.15 -22.44 6.53
C GLU A 317 -9.57 -23.21 5.27
N ILE A 318 -9.92 -24.50 5.41
CA ILE A 318 -10.33 -25.35 4.29
C ILE A 318 -11.81 -25.14 3.94
N GLU A 319 -12.68 -25.04 4.94
CA GLU A 319 -14.12 -24.83 4.75
C GLU A 319 -14.43 -23.41 4.25
N GLY A 320 -13.60 -22.43 4.62
CA GLY A 320 -13.71 -21.05 4.22
C GLY A 320 -14.34 -20.16 5.29
N MET A 321 -13.75 -18.99 5.47
CA MET A 321 -14.14 -18.04 6.53
C MET A 321 -15.54 -17.48 6.38
N ASP A 322 -16.10 -17.43 5.16
CA ASP A 322 -17.46 -16.96 4.93
C ASP A 322 -18.50 -17.79 5.70
N ILE A 323 -18.29 -19.12 5.79
CA ILE A 323 -19.19 -20.01 6.53
C ILE A 323 -19.04 -19.78 8.04
N HIS A 324 -17.80 -19.66 8.53
CA HIS A 324 -17.53 -19.54 9.96
C HIS A 324 -17.85 -18.17 10.54
N ASP A 325 -17.50 -17.08 9.84
CA ASP A 325 -17.70 -15.72 10.32
C ASP A 325 -19.07 -15.14 9.91
N CYS A 326 -19.58 -15.48 8.72
CA CYS A 326 -20.82 -14.91 8.17
C CYS A 326 -22.00 -15.89 8.13
N GLY A 327 -21.78 -17.19 8.35
CA GLY A 327 -22.84 -18.21 8.32
C GLY A 327 -23.41 -18.50 6.93
N ILE A 328 -22.79 -17.98 5.87
CA ILE A 328 -23.25 -18.13 4.48
C ILE A 328 -22.05 -18.16 3.54
N GLY A 329 -22.08 -19.04 2.53
CA GLY A 329 -21.07 -19.03 1.46
C GLY A 329 -21.29 -17.84 0.53
N ALA A 330 -20.22 -17.07 0.23
CA ALA A 330 -20.31 -15.89 -0.61
C ALA A 330 -20.53 -16.21 -2.11
N TYR A 331 -20.25 -17.45 -2.53
CA TYR A 331 -20.20 -17.85 -3.94
C TYR A 331 -21.06 -19.10 -4.20
N PRO A 332 -22.34 -18.91 -4.59
CA PRO A 332 -23.29 -20.01 -4.83
C PRO A 332 -22.80 -21.06 -5.83
N GLU A 333 -21.99 -20.65 -6.81
CA GLU A 333 -21.38 -21.52 -7.83
C GLU A 333 -20.35 -22.53 -7.27
N PHE A 334 -19.80 -22.28 -6.08
CA PHE A 334 -18.89 -23.21 -5.39
C PHE A 334 -19.60 -24.01 -4.28
N MET A 335 -20.86 -23.70 -3.99
CA MET A 335 -21.68 -24.42 -3.01
C MET A 335 -22.38 -25.58 -3.72
N THR A 336 -22.05 -26.82 -3.35
CA THR A 336 -22.85 -27.98 -3.81
C THR A 336 -24.17 -27.98 -3.07
N VAL A 337 -25.28 -27.80 -3.78
CA VAL A 337 -26.63 -28.00 -3.23
C VAL A 337 -26.71 -29.46 -2.77
N LYS A 338 -26.74 -29.68 -1.46
CA LYS A 338 -27.02 -31.00 -0.86
C LYS A 338 -28.53 -31.26 -0.86
#